data_AF-A0A6T8ZB00-F1
#
_entry.id   AF-A0A6T8ZB00-F1
#
_cell.length_a   1.000
_cell.length_b   1.000
_cell.length_c   1.000
_cell.angle_alpha   90.00
_cell.angle_beta   90.00
_cell.angle_gamma   90.00
#
_symmetry.space_group_name_H-M   'P 1'
#
loop_
_entity.id
_entity.type
_entity.pdbx_description
1 polymer ?
#
loop_
_entity_poly.entity_id
_entity_poly.type
_entity_poly.pdbx_seq_one_letter_code
_entity_poly.pdbx_strand_id
1 'polypeptide(L)'
;MLMAPFTVSPLFLTFSDVSEEDLAIMAVAKTRREIKNVLKKCMNIDQSPGFRTEILVDFHYHNYAFCISRQLCPQKISTFLSAMRVVLKESISQRLTVDGAFDVLKECLLKHGVERPPHSVGVFPFEDVKVLLEYAHQTLFRHYRLYMYVYSPQSDLDFWVANADVCCPLPLPRLPPLLSEDAVDPQTVPELAVYFPPSPVPSESPLVQELAARVPAEDSAVIKRKIEEGTKALMEKFEMKLNEQDARFAAALSK
;
A
#
# COMPACT_ATOMS: atom_id res chain seq x y z
N MET A 1 4.04 29.74 3.09
CA MET A 1 4.01 28.74 4.17
C MET A 1 3.74 29.50 5.47
N LEU A 2 2.46 29.77 5.77
CA LEU A 2 2.05 30.42 7.01
C LEU A 2 2.17 29.38 8.12
N MET A 3 3.17 29.53 8.98
CA MET A 3 3.28 28.76 10.22
C MET A 3 2.04 29.07 11.06
N ALA A 4 1.20 28.07 11.28
CA ALA A 4 0.11 28.19 12.24
C ALA A 4 0.69 28.61 13.61
N PRO A 5 0.04 29.53 14.36
CA PRO A 5 0.56 29.97 15.63
C PRO A 5 0.75 28.76 16.56
N PHE A 6 1.90 28.70 17.26
CA PHE A 6 2.10 27.78 18.38
C PHE A 6 1.02 28.06 19.41
N THR A 7 -0.06 27.28 19.35
CA THR A 7 -1.13 27.32 20.34
C THR A 7 -0.57 26.61 21.56
N VAL A 8 -0.18 27.40 22.57
CA VAL A 8 0.20 26.86 23.87
C VAL A 8 -1.01 26.09 24.38
N SER A 9 -0.88 24.76 24.48
CA SER A 9 -1.97 23.93 24.95
C SER A 9 -2.23 24.26 26.42
N PRO A 10 -3.48 24.53 26.83
CA PRO A 10 -3.77 24.92 28.20
C PRO A 10 -3.36 23.80 29.14
N LEU A 11 -2.75 24.18 30.28
CA LEU A 11 -2.23 23.22 31.25
C LEU A 11 -3.35 22.38 31.89
N PHE A 12 -4.54 22.96 31.98
CA PHE A 12 -5.76 22.31 32.46
C PHE A 12 -6.83 22.31 31.36
N LEU A 13 -7.49 21.16 31.19
CA LEU A 13 -8.52 20.93 30.17
C LEU A 13 -9.94 21.17 30.70
N THR A 14 -10.09 21.60 31.95
CA THR A 14 -11.38 21.96 32.54
C THR A 14 -11.95 23.18 31.82
N PHE A 15 -13.11 23.03 31.17
CA PHE A 15 -13.78 24.09 30.43
C PHE A 15 -12.95 24.75 29.32
N SER A 16 -11.94 24.04 28.79
CA SER A 16 -11.12 24.58 27.70
C SER A 16 -11.89 24.67 26.38
N ASP A 17 -12.68 23.64 26.06
CA ASP A 17 -13.36 23.53 24.77
C ASP A 17 -14.87 23.58 24.86
N VAL A 18 -15.42 22.97 25.90
CA VAL A 18 -16.86 22.98 26.16
C VAL A 18 -17.08 23.77 27.43
N SER A 19 -17.72 24.93 27.30
CA SER A 19 -18.06 25.78 28.43
C SER A 19 -19.19 25.16 29.26
N GLU A 20 -19.39 25.68 30.48
CA GLU A 20 -20.51 25.28 31.32
C GLU A 20 -21.87 25.67 30.69
N GLU A 21 -21.91 26.81 30.01
CA GLU A 21 -23.09 27.28 29.27
C GLU A 21 -23.45 26.32 28.13
N ASP A 22 -22.45 25.86 27.36
CA ASP A 22 -22.67 24.89 26.28
C ASP A 22 -23.18 23.55 26.81
N LEU A 23 -22.67 23.09 27.96
CA LEU A 23 -23.16 21.88 28.62
C LEU A 23 -24.61 22.04 29.08
N ALA A 24 -24.98 23.21 29.60
CA ALA A 24 -26.35 23.49 30.00
C ALA A 24 -27.30 23.49 28.78
N ILE A 25 -26.87 24.07 27.66
CA ILE A 25 -27.62 24.04 26.39
C ILE A 25 -27.80 22.60 25.90
N MET A 26 -26.74 21.78 25.95
CA MET A 26 -26.81 20.37 25.54
C MET A 26 -27.65 19.51 26.49
N ALA A 27 -27.75 19.86 27.77
CA ALA A 27 -28.60 19.16 28.72
C ALA A 27 -30.10 19.42 28.48
N VAL A 28 -30.46 20.60 27.98
CA VAL A 28 -31.84 20.97 27.62
C VAL A 28 -32.24 20.47 26.22
N ALA A 29 -31.26 20.25 25.35
CA ALA A 29 -31.49 19.79 23.98
C ALA A 29 -32.22 18.44 23.94
N LYS A 30 -33.29 18.36 23.14
CA LYS A 30 -34.11 17.14 23.00
C LYS A 30 -33.63 16.24 21.87
N THR A 31 -33.01 16.83 20.86
CA THR A 31 -32.65 16.13 19.63
C THR A 31 -31.15 15.84 19.58
N ARG A 32 -30.76 14.62 19.16
CA ARG A 32 -29.35 14.26 18.89
C ARG A 32 -28.66 15.27 17.95
N ARG A 33 -29.39 15.81 16.96
CA ARG A 33 -28.87 16.81 16.01
C ARG A 33 -28.46 18.12 16.70
N GLU A 34 -29.23 18.59 17.68
CA GLU A 34 -28.93 19.83 18.41
C GLU A 34 -27.64 19.68 19.20
N ILE A 35 -27.50 18.58 19.94
CA ILE A 35 -26.28 18.26 20.72
C ILE A 35 -25.06 18.20 19.79
N LYS A 36 -25.17 17.49 18.66
CA LYS A 36 -24.11 17.43 17.63
C LYS A 36 -23.71 18.81 17.11
N ASN A 37 -24.67 19.71 16.89
CA ASN A 37 -24.40 21.06 16.39
C ASN A 37 -23.65 21.91 17.42
N VAL A 38 -23.98 21.78 18.70
CA VAL A 38 -23.24 22.46 19.78
C VAL A 38 -21.83 21.91 19.87
N LEU A 39 -21.66 20.59 19.93
CA LEU A 39 -20.33 19.95 19.96
C LEU A 39 -19.46 20.33 18.77
N LYS A 40 -20.04 20.45 17.57
CA LYS A 40 -19.33 20.89 16.36
C LYS A 40 -18.74 22.29 16.54
N LYS A 41 -19.49 23.21 17.15
CA LYS A 41 -19.04 24.57 17.45
C LYS A 41 -17.95 24.60 18.52
N CYS A 42 -18.19 23.95 19.67
CA CYS A 42 -17.26 23.92 20.81
C CYS A 42 -15.89 23.33 20.43
N MET A 43 -15.90 22.22 19.68
CA MET A 43 -14.67 21.50 19.34
C MET A 43 -13.92 22.08 18.14
N ASN A 44 -14.39 23.21 17.56
CA ASN A 44 -13.84 23.82 16.35
C ASN A 44 -13.66 22.81 15.20
N ILE A 45 -14.66 21.93 15.00
CA ILE A 45 -14.64 20.95 13.92
C ILE A 45 -15.07 21.65 12.63
N ASP A 46 -14.30 21.48 11.55
CA ASP A 46 -14.51 22.12 10.25
C ASP A 46 -15.98 22.11 9.83
N GLN A 47 -16.48 23.27 9.40
CA GLN A 47 -17.87 23.41 8.99
C GLN A 47 -18.15 22.76 7.63
N SER A 48 -17.12 22.43 6.86
CA SER A 48 -17.25 21.76 5.56
C SER A 48 -17.97 20.41 5.70
N PRO A 49 -18.97 20.14 4.85
CA PRO A 49 -19.65 18.85 4.84
C PRO A 49 -18.68 17.75 4.38
N GLY A 50 -18.71 16.61 5.07
CA GLY A 50 -17.88 15.46 4.72
C GLY A 50 -17.92 14.38 5.78
N PHE A 51 -17.64 13.14 5.37
CA PHE A 51 -17.66 11.96 6.26
C PHE A 51 -16.70 12.11 7.44
N ARG A 52 -15.53 12.73 7.22
CA ARG A 52 -14.54 13.00 8.27
C ARG A 52 -15.12 13.86 9.40
N THR A 53 -15.87 14.90 9.04
CA THR A 53 -16.53 15.79 10.00
C THR A 53 -17.59 15.05 10.80
N GLU A 54 -18.41 14.24 10.12
CA GLU A 54 -19.48 13.46 10.76
C GLU A 54 -18.92 12.45 11.76
N ILE A 55 -17.84 11.74 11.39
CA ILE A 55 -17.16 10.79 12.27
C ILE A 55 -16.63 11.46 13.54
N LEU A 56 -16.02 12.65 13.45
CA LEU A 56 -15.54 13.40 14.64
C LEU A 56 -16.70 13.83 15.54
N VAL A 57 -17.77 14.36 14.94
CA VAL A 57 -18.94 14.81 15.68
C VAL A 57 -19.63 13.63 16.37
N ASP A 58 -19.72 12.48 15.72
CA ASP A 58 -20.25 11.25 16.31
C ASP A 58 -19.37 10.72 17.44
N PHE A 59 -18.05 10.75 17.27
CA PHE A 59 -17.11 10.40 18.32
C PHE A 59 -17.33 11.23 19.60
N HIS A 60 -17.40 12.56 19.47
CA HIS A 60 -17.65 13.43 20.62
C HIS A 60 -19.06 13.28 21.21
N TYR A 61 -20.07 13.04 20.36
CA TYR A 61 -21.43 12.78 20.82
C TYR A 61 -21.50 11.52 21.68
N HIS A 62 -20.83 10.44 21.28
CA HIS A 62 -20.81 9.19 22.05
C HIS A 62 -20.05 9.36 23.38
N ASN A 63 -18.93 10.10 23.39
CA ASN A 63 -18.22 10.44 24.61
C ASN A 63 -19.11 11.24 25.59
N TYR A 64 -19.88 12.21 25.08
CA TYR A 64 -20.82 12.99 25.88
C TYR A 64 -21.97 12.10 26.42
N ALA A 65 -22.58 11.29 25.57
CA ALA A 65 -23.65 10.38 25.97
C ALA A 65 -23.21 9.40 27.06
N PHE A 66 -21.96 8.91 26.98
CA PHE A 66 -21.38 8.09 28.03
C PHE A 66 -21.25 8.85 29.35
N CYS A 67 -20.74 10.08 29.32
CA CYS A 67 -20.62 10.92 30.52
C CYS A 67 -21.97 11.16 31.21
N ILE A 68 -23.02 11.41 30.42
CA ILE A 68 -24.40 11.55 30.93
C ILE A 68 -24.91 10.24 31.52
N SER A 69 -24.65 9.10 30.88
CA SER A 69 -25.06 7.79 31.41
C SER A 69 -24.43 7.45 32.77
N ARG A 70 -23.24 8.01 33.04
CA ARG A 70 -22.50 7.87 34.30
C ARG A 70 -22.79 8.99 35.30
N GLN A 71 -23.69 9.92 34.98
CA GLN A 71 -24.08 11.06 35.83
C GLN A 71 -22.88 11.91 36.30
N LEU A 72 -21.90 12.10 35.41
CA LEU A 72 -20.70 12.89 35.73
C LEU A 72 -21.04 14.39 35.88
N CYS A 73 -20.32 15.08 36.77
CA CYS A 73 -20.46 16.52 36.96
C CYS A 73 -19.99 17.31 35.71
N PRO A 74 -20.54 18.50 35.42
CA PRO A 74 -20.20 19.27 34.22
C PRO A 74 -18.68 19.48 34.00
N GLN A 75 -17.95 19.75 35.08
CA GLN A 75 -16.49 19.88 35.10
C GLN A 75 -15.79 18.62 34.55
N LYS A 76 -16.23 17.45 35.02
CA LYS A 76 -15.72 16.13 34.59
C LYS A 76 -16.04 15.88 33.11
N ILE A 77 -17.27 16.20 32.69
CA ILE A 77 -17.70 16.03 31.29
C ILE A 77 -16.83 16.87 30.35
N SER A 78 -16.69 18.16 30.65
CA SER A 78 -15.89 19.09 29.84
C SER A 78 -14.44 18.58 29.71
N THR A 79 -13.82 18.25 30.85
CA THR A 79 -12.43 17.77 30.90
C THR A 79 -12.23 16.49 30.09
N PHE A 80 -13.16 15.52 30.20
CA PHE A 80 -13.05 14.27 29.46
C PHE A 80 -13.23 14.47 27.95
N LEU A 81 -14.20 15.29 27.53
CA LEU A 81 -14.41 15.59 26.12
C LEU A 81 -13.19 16.28 25.50
N SER A 82 -12.59 17.22 26.22
CA SER A 82 -11.35 17.90 25.84
C SER A 82 -10.16 16.94 25.78
N ALA A 83 -10.01 16.05 26.77
CA ALA A 83 -8.95 15.03 26.77
C ALA A 83 -9.06 14.10 25.55
N MET A 84 -10.26 13.60 25.24
CA MET A 84 -10.48 12.75 24.06
C MET A 84 -10.20 13.49 22.74
N ARG A 85 -10.49 14.79 22.67
CA ARG A 85 -10.12 15.62 21.52
C ARG A 85 -8.61 15.73 21.38
N VAL A 86 -7.90 16.03 22.47
CA VAL A 86 -6.43 16.14 22.48
C VAL A 86 -5.80 14.83 22.02
N VAL A 87 -6.22 13.70 22.60
CA VAL A 87 -5.71 12.38 22.23
C VAL A 87 -5.88 12.13 20.73
N LEU A 88 -7.08 12.34 20.18
CA LEU A 88 -7.32 12.09 18.77
C LEU A 88 -6.55 13.08 17.87
N LYS A 89 -6.48 14.36 18.25
CA LYS A 89 -5.75 15.39 17.51
C LYS A 89 -4.24 15.10 17.46
N GLU A 90 -3.63 14.77 18.60
CA GLU A 90 -2.21 14.41 18.68
C GLU A 90 -1.93 13.12 17.93
N SER A 91 -2.82 12.13 18.06
CA SER A 91 -2.74 10.86 17.33
C SER A 91 -2.69 11.07 15.81
N ILE A 92 -3.56 11.93 15.28
CA ILE A 92 -3.61 12.25 13.85
C ILE A 92 -2.39 13.08 13.43
N SER A 93 -2.05 14.12 14.21
CA SER A 93 -1.00 15.08 13.86
C SER A 93 0.39 14.45 13.87
N GLN A 94 0.67 13.63 14.87
CA GLN A 94 1.98 12.98 15.06
C GLN A 94 2.03 11.54 14.53
N ARG A 95 0.91 11.01 14.03
CA ARG A 95 0.77 9.59 13.59
C ARG A 95 1.20 8.62 14.68
N LEU A 96 0.68 8.81 15.89
CA LEU A 96 1.04 7.99 17.05
C LEU A 96 0.63 6.53 16.85
N THR A 97 1.42 5.63 17.42
CA THR A 97 1.01 4.24 17.63
C THR A 97 -0.13 4.18 18.65
N VAL A 98 -0.82 3.03 18.73
CA VAL A 98 -1.88 2.81 19.73
C VAL A 98 -1.34 3.06 21.14
N ASP A 99 -0.14 2.57 21.43
CA ASP A 99 0.52 2.74 22.73
C ASP A 99 0.83 4.21 23.02
N GLY A 100 1.36 4.95 22.04
CA GLY A 100 1.63 6.38 22.18
C GLY A 100 0.36 7.20 22.43
N ALA A 101 -0.73 6.89 21.73
CA ALA A 101 -2.02 7.53 21.96
C ALA A 101 -2.60 7.19 23.34
N PHE A 102 -2.38 5.96 23.81
CA PHE A 102 -2.77 5.54 25.16
C PHE A 102 -1.98 6.26 26.24
N ASP A 103 -0.68 6.46 26.05
CA ASP A 103 0.16 7.24 26.96
C ASP A 103 -0.29 8.70 27.05
N VAL A 104 -0.68 9.32 25.94
CA VAL A 104 -1.26 10.67 25.94
C VAL A 104 -2.56 10.71 26.75
N LEU A 105 -3.47 9.75 26.55
CA LEU A 105 -4.71 9.71 27.33
C LEU A 105 -4.41 9.52 28.82
N LYS A 106 -3.50 8.60 29.15
CA LYS A 106 -3.09 8.32 30.52
C LYS A 106 -2.50 9.55 31.18
N GLU A 107 -1.63 10.28 30.49
CA GLU A 107 -1.05 11.53 30.99
C GLU A 107 -2.15 12.60 31.22
N CYS A 108 -3.06 12.77 30.27
CA CYS A 108 -4.20 13.68 30.41
C CYS A 108 -5.06 13.32 31.63
N LEU A 109 -5.42 12.05 31.82
CA LEU A 109 -6.23 11.63 32.95
C LEU A 109 -5.50 11.75 34.29
N LEU A 110 -4.20 11.43 34.34
CA LEU A 110 -3.40 11.57 35.56
C LEU A 110 -3.24 13.03 35.99
N LYS A 111 -3.02 13.94 35.03
CA LYS A 111 -2.98 15.40 35.30
C LYS A 111 -4.28 15.93 35.90
N HIS A 112 -5.41 15.28 35.60
CA HIS A 112 -6.73 15.66 36.10
C HIS A 112 -7.25 14.74 37.22
N GLY A 113 -6.46 13.76 37.65
CA GLY A 113 -6.86 12.77 38.66
C GLY A 113 -6.15 12.91 40.00
N VAL A 114 -5.01 13.61 40.01
CA VAL A 114 -4.22 13.86 41.23
C VAL A 114 -4.20 15.36 41.51
N GLU A 115 -4.47 15.75 42.74
CA GLU A 115 -4.40 17.15 43.15
C GLU A 115 -2.97 17.49 43.60
N ARG A 116 -2.18 18.09 42.69
CA ARG A 116 -0.87 18.69 43.01
C ARG A 116 -0.70 20.01 42.26
N PRO A 117 -1.17 21.14 42.81
CA PRO A 117 -0.84 22.46 42.30
C PRO A 117 0.68 22.67 42.31
N PRO A 118 1.30 23.27 41.27
CA PRO A 118 0.71 23.91 40.08
C PRO A 118 0.53 22.99 38.85
N HIS A 119 0.87 21.70 38.94
CA HIS A 119 1.02 20.82 37.77
C HIS A 119 -0.23 20.00 37.42
N SER A 120 -1.15 19.81 38.36
CA SER A 120 -2.31 18.91 38.22
C SER A 120 -3.48 19.37 39.08
N VAL A 121 -4.70 19.06 38.64
CA VAL A 121 -5.97 19.43 39.30
C VAL A 121 -6.76 18.14 39.57
N GLY A 122 -7.27 17.95 40.78
CA GLY A 122 -8.05 16.77 41.15
C GLY A 122 -9.51 16.82 40.67
N VAL A 123 -9.75 16.71 39.36
CA VAL A 123 -11.11 16.70 38.78
C VAL A 123 -11.75 15.31 38.89
N PHE A 124 -10.96 14.27 38.66
CA PHE A 124 -11.42 12.89 38.63
C PHE A 124 -10.95 12.12 39.86
N PRO A 125 -11.86 11.50 40.64
CA PRO A 125 -11.46 10.47 41.58
C PRO A 125 -10.90 9.25 40.83
N PHE A 126 -10.12 8.43 41.53
CA PHE A 126 -9.49 7.24 40.96
C PHE A 126 -10.49 6.26 40.31
N GLU A 127 -11.68 6.13 40.90
CA GLU A 127 -12.75 5.27 40.38
C GLU A 127 -13.23 5.75 39.00
N ASP A 128 -13.43 7.06 38.84
CA ASP A 128 -13.84 7.65 37.56
C ASP A 128 -12.75 7.46 36.51
N VAL A 129 -11.47 7.65 36.86
CA VAL A 129 -10.35 7.44 35.93
C VAL A 129 -10.36 6.01 35.37
N LYS A 130 -10.59 5.00 36.22
CA LYS A 130 -10.67 3.60 35.79
C LYS A 130 -11.83 3.37 34.81
N VAL A 131 -13.00 3.93 35.10
CA VAL A 131 -14.20 3.79 34.25
C VAL A 131 -14.02 4.50 32.91
N LEU A 132 -13.43 5.70 32.90
CA LEU A 132 -13.14 6.47 31.69
C LEU A 132 -12.10 5.75 30.82
N LEU A 133 -11.06 5.17 31.43
CA LEU A 133 -10.01 4.45 30.72
C LEU A 133 -10.56 3.17 30.07
N GLU A 134 -11.37 2.40 30.80
CA GLU A 134 -12.03 1.20 30.25
C GLU A 134 -12.95 1.56 29.09
N TYR A 135 -13.72 2.64 29.23
CA TYR A 135 -14.58 3.13 28.14
C TYR A 135 -13.76 3.54 26.91
N ALA A 136 -12.67 4.29 27.09
CA ALA A 136 -11.80 4.69 26.00
C ALA A 136 -11.14 3.47 25.31
N HIS A 137 -10.79 2.43 26.08
CA HIS A 137 -10.31 1.16 25.53
C HIS A 137 -11.35 0.52 24.63
N GLN A 138 -12.57 0.34 25.12
CA GLN A 138 -13.64 -0.34 24.41
C GLN A 138 -14.15 0.40 23.17
N THR A 139 -13.96 1.72 23.11
CA THR A 139 -14.46 2.58 22.03
C THR A 139 -13.34 3.07 21.11
N LEU A 140 -12.53 4.02 21.57
CA LEU A 140 -11.48 4.67 20.79
C LEU A 140 -10.39 3.67 20.40
N PHE A 141 -9.78 2.98 21.37
CA PHE A 141 -8.61 2.15 21.08
C PHE A 141 -8.97 0.86 20.32
N ARG A 142 -10.12 0.26 20.62
CA ARG A 142 -10.67 -0.86 19.84
C ARG A 142 -10.80 -0.52 18.35
N HIS A 143 -11.14 0.73 18.03
CA HIS A 143 -11.34 1.20 16.65
C HIS A 143 -10.24 2.17 16.19
N TYR A 144 -9.07 2.19 16.84
CA TYR A 144 -8.04 3.19 16.58
C TYR A 144 -7.54 3.20 15.13
N ARG A 145 -7.32 2.02 14.55
CA ARG A 145 -6.89 1.87 13.15
C ARG A 145 -7.87 2.47 12.16
N LEU A 146 -9.18 2.41 12.46
CA LEU A 146 -10.21 3.01 11.62
C LEU A 146 -10.09 4.53 11.62
N TYR A 147 -9.95 5.13 12.80
CA TYR A 147 -9.74 6.58 12.92
C TYR A 147 -8.47 7.00 12.18
N MET A 148 -7.33 6.33 12.43
CA MET A 148 -6.08 6.66 11.74
C MET A 148 -6.18 6.51 10.23
N TYR A 149 -6.89 5.50 9.72
CA TYR A 149 -7.09 5.32 8.28
C TYR A 149 -7.91 6.47 7.66
N VAL A 150 -8.98 6.91 8.32
CA VAL A 150 -9.86 7.98 7.82
C VAL A 150 -9.15 9.33 7.75
N TYR A 151 -8.29 9.63 8.73
CA TYR A 151 -7.60 10.93 8.84
C TYR A 151 -6.16 10.90 8.32
N SER A 152 -5.60 9.74 7.99
CA SER A 152 -4.31 9.68 7.30
C SER A 152 -4.47 10.21 5.87
N PRO A 153 -3.60 11.13 5.41
CA PRO A 153 -3.55 11.48 4.00
C PRO A 153 -3.14 10.23 3.20
N GLN A 154 -3.79 10.00 2.06
CA GLN A 154 -3.32 9.00 1.09
C GLN A 154 -1.91 9.41 0.66
N SER A 155 -0.96 8.52 0.87
CA SER A 155 0.42 8.72 0.46
C SER A 155 0.61 7.85 -0.77
N ASP A 156 0.60 8.46 -1.96
CA ASP A 156 0.93 7.76 -3.19
C ASP A 156 2.44 7.52 -3.17
N LEU A 157 2.83 6.25 -3.18
CA LEU A 157 4.22 5.83 -3.16
C LEU A 157 4.64 5.52 -4.59
N ASP A 158 5.19 6.52 -5.26
CA ASP A 158 5.74 6.35 -6.60
C ASP A 158 7.15 5.74 -6.50
N PHE A 159 7.29 4.51 -6.99
CA PHE A 159 8.61 3.89 -7.16
C PHE A 159 9.07 4.09 -8.59
N TRP A 160 10.29 4.60 -8.77
CA TRP A 160 10.99 4.57 -10.05
C TRP A 160 12.25 3.74 -9.91
N VAL A 161 12.45 2.82 -10.85
CA VAL A 161 13.70 2.09 -10.99
C VAL A 161 14.56 2.84 -12.00
N ALA A 162 15.58 3.54 -11.51
CA ALA A 162 16.65 4.00 -12.38
C ALA A 162 17.53 2.78 -12.70
N ASN A 163 17.35 2.19 -13.88
CA ASN A 163 18.27 1.18 -14.38
C ASN A 163 19.62 1.86 -14.64
N ALA A 164 20.47 1.95 -13.61
CA ALA A 164 21.83 2.46 -13.73
C ALA A 164 22.71 1.59 -14.65
N ASP A 165 22.23 0.40 -15.02
CA ASP A 165 22.93 -0.55 -15.88
C ASP A 165 22.48 -0.54 -17.34
N VAL A 166 21.55 0.34 -17.73
CA VAL A 166 21.53 0.78 -19.14
C VAL A 166 22.64 1.81 -19.29
N CYS A 167 23.87 1.31 -19.18
CA CYS A 167 25.04 1.99 -19.68
C CYS A 167 24.66 2.46 -21.08
N CYS A 168 24.72 3.77 -21.33
CA CYS A 168 24.82 4.27 -22.70
C CYS A 168 25.81 3.34 -23.41
N PRO A 169 25.51 2.81 -24.61
CA PRO A 169 26.50 2.02 -25.31
C PRO A 169 27.71 2.93 -25.46
N LEU A 170 28.73 2.72 -24.61
CA LEU A 170 30.05 3.29 -24.77
C LEU A 170 30.37 2.99 -26.24
N PRO A 171 30.73 3.99 -27.05
CA PRO A 171 31.06 3.75 -28.44
C PRO A 171 32.10 2.63 -28.44
N LEU A 172 31.69 1.46 -28.94
CA LEU A 172 32.54 0.29 -28.93
C LEU A 172 33.87 0.74 -29.53
N PRO A 173 35.01 0.51 -28.83
CA PRO A 173 36.30 0.85 -29.40
C PRO A 173 36.36 0.21 -30.78
N ARG A 174 36.76 1.00 -31.80
CA ARG A 174 36.87 0.48 -33.17
C ARG A 174 37.82 -0.70 -33.14
N LEU A 175 37.26 -1.91 -33.21
CA LEU A 175 38.02 -3.13 -33.27
C LEU A 175 38.88 -3.06 -34.55
N PRO A 176 40.17 -3.43 -34.49
CA PRO A 176 40.96 -3.56 -35.69
C PRO A 176 40.28 -4.56 -36.64
N PRO A 177 40.36 -4.34 -37.96
CA PRO A 177 39.80 -5.28 -38.92
C PRO A 177 40.45 -6.65 -38.73
N LEU A 178 39.62 -7.70 -38.65
CA LEU A 178 40.10 -9.09 -38.57
C LEU A 178 40.99 -9.37 -39.78
N LEU A 179 42.24 -9.75 -39.53
CA LEU A 179 43.14 -10.21 -40.57
C LEU A 179 42.85 -11.69 -40.86
N SER A 180 43.08 -12.14 -42.09
CA SER A 180 42.92 -13.55 -42.46
C SER A 180 43.81 -14.49 -41.63
N GLU A 181 44.87 -13.96 -41.05
CA GLU A 181 45.80 -14.68 -40.16
C GLU A 181 45.22 -14.91 -38.75
N ASP A 182 44.16 -14.19 -38.37
CA ASP A 182 43.46 -14.33 -37.09
C ASP A 182 42.33 -15.39 -37.15
N ALA A 183 42.10 -16.01 -38.31
CA ALA A 183 41.09 -17.05 -38.48
C ALA A 183 41.56 -18.37 -37.84
N VAL A 184 41.21 -18.57 -36.57
CA VAL A 184 41.46 -19.82 -35.85
C VAL A 184 40.22 -20.71 -35.93
N ASP A 185 40.40 -21.98 -36.26
CA ASP A 185 39.31 -22.96 -36.22
C ASP A 185 38.88 -23.15 -34.75
N PRO A 186 37.62 -22.84 -34.38
CA PRO A 186 37.16 -22.91 -32.99
C PRO A 186 37.28 -24.32 -32.38
N GLN A 187 37.37 -25.39 -33.19
CA GLN A 187 37.61 -26.75 -32.69
C GLN A 187 39.04 -27.00 -32.21
N THR A 188 40.00 -26.18 -32.66
CA THR A 188 41.41 -26.29 -32.29
C THR A 188 41.75 -25.55 -30.98
N VAL A 189 40.83 -24.72 -30.48
CA VAL A 189 41.03 -23.92 -29.27
C VAL A 189 40.66 -24.76 -28.03
N PRO A 190 41.63 -25.04 -27.12
CA PRO A 190 41.40 -25.94 -25.99
C PRO A 190 40.35 -25.43 -24.99
N GLU A 191 40.22 -24.11 -24.86
CA GLU A 191 39.22 -23.47 -24.00
C GLU A 191 37.79 -23.67 -24.53
N LEU A 192 37.63 -23.87 -25.84
CA LEU A 192 36.33 -24.06 -26.49
C LEU A 192 35.95 -25.54 -26.63
N ALA A 193 36.82 -26.49 -26.23
CA ALA A 193 36.58 -27.92 -26.33
C ALA A 193 35.29 -28.37 -25.60
N VAL A 194 34.86 -27.63 -24.56
CA VAL A 194 33.60 -27.87 -23.84
C VAL A 194 32.37 -27.64 -24.72
N TYR A 195 32.45 -26.69 -25.66
CA TYR A 195 31.36 -26.34 -26.58
C TYR A 195 31.33 -27.19 -27.85
N PHE A 196 32.45 -27.82 -28.17
CA PHE A 196 32.56 -28.83 -29.21
C PHE A 196 32.86 -30.19 -28.58
N PRO A 197 31.94 -30.74 -27.76
CA PRO A 197 32.10 -32.11 -27.32
C PRO A 197 32.25 -32.97 -28.58
N PRO A 198 33.15 -33.97 -28.61
CA PRO A 198 33.13 -34.92 -29.70
C PRO A 198 31.69 -35.41 -29.76
N SER A 199 31.02 -35.16 -30.89
CA SER A 199 29.75 -35.82 -31.12
C SER A 199 29.99 -37.29 -30.80
N PRO A 200 29.03 -38.00 -30.17
CA PRO A 200 29.12 -39.44 -30.25
C PRO A 200 29.34 -39.71 -31.72
N VAL A 201 30.49 -40.31 -32.04
CA VAL A 201 30.74 -40.89 -33.36
C VAL A 201 29.40 -41.53 -33.72
N PRO A 202 28.86 -41.39 -34.93
CA PRO A 202 27.77 -42.25 -35.33
C PRO A 202 28.35 -43.67 -35.36
N SER A 203 28.63 -44.27 -34.20
CA SER A 203 28.31 -45.65 -33.94
C SER A 203 26.80 -45.68 -34.15
N GLU A 204 26.43 -45.82 -35.42
CA GLU A 204 25.18 -46.42 -35.78
C GLU A 204 25.03 -47.59 -34.81
N SER A 205 24.09 -47.46 -33.87
CA SER A 205 23.85 -48.56 -32.93
C SER A 205 23.68 -49.82 -33.78
N PRO A 206 24.20 -51.00 -33.36
CA PRO A 206 24.11 -52.21 -34.17
C PRO A 206 22.68 -52.52 -34.63
N LEU A 207 21.69 -52.02 -33.87
CA LEU A 207 20.26 -52.01 -34.21
C LEU A 207 19.93 -51.21 -35.48
N VAL A 208 20.50 -50.01 -35.65
CA VAL A 208 20.26 -49.12 -36.80
C VAL A 208 20.90 -49.67 -38.08
N GLN A 209 22.07 -50.32 -37.97
CA GLN A 209 22.70 -51.02 -39.10
C GLN A 209 21.91 -52.27 -39.53
N GLU A 210 21.42 -53.08 -38.57
CA GLU A 210 20.55 -54.23 -38.89
C GLU A 210 19.21 -53.81 -39.51
N LEU A 211 18.63 -52.70 -39.05
CA LEU A 211 17.39 -52.14 -39.61
C LEU A 211 17.62 -51.58 -41.03
N ALA A 212 18.74 -50.89 -41.28
CA ALA A 212 19.08 -50.39 -42.61
C ALA A 212 19.36 -51.52 -43.62
N ALA A 213 19.95 -52.63 -43.19
CA ALA A 213 20.21 -53.80 -44.04
C ALA A 213 18.94 -54.64 -44.34
N ARG A 214 17.89 -54.53 -43.53
CA ARG A 214 16.61 -55.26 -43.70
C ARG A 214 15.59 -54.55 -44.60
N VAL A 215 15.79 -53.27 -44.92
CA VAL A 215 14.84 -52.52 -45.77
C VAL A 215 15.22 -52.69 -47.25
N PRO A 216 14.35 -53.26 -48.09
CA PRO A 216 14.59 -53.33 -49.53
C PRO A 216 14.81 -51.93 -50.12
N ALA A 217 15.76 -51.80 -51.06
CA ALA A 217 16.09 -50.51 -51.68
C ALA A 217 14.87 -49.80 -52.29
N GLU A 218 13.89 -50.57 -52.78
CA GLU A 218 12.65 -50.08 -53.38
C GLU A 218 11.77 -49.32 -52.37
N ASP A 219 11.61 -49.84 -51.15
CA ASP A 219 10.79 -49.20 -50.10
C ASP A 219 11.41 -47.89 -49.61
N SER A 220 12.74 -47.83 -49.52
CA SER A 220 13.47 -46.62 -49.13
C SER A 220 13.27 -45.47 -50.13
N ALA A 221 13.19 -45.79 -51.43
CA ALA A 221 12.97 -44.80 -52.48
C ALA A 221 11.52 -44.29 -52.50
N VAL A 222 10.54 -45.17 -52.23
CA VAL A 222 9.13 -44.79 -52.10
C VAL A 222 8.91 -43.87 -50.89
N ILE A 223 9.56 -44.16 -49.77
CA ILE A 223 9.51 -43.31 -48.56
C ILE A 223 10.12 -41.94 -48.84
N LYS A 224 11.29 -41.88 -49.50
CA LYS A 224 11.93 -40.60 -49.88
C LYS A 224 11.01 -39.75 -50.76
N ARG A 225 10.36 -40.33 -51.78
CA ARG A 225 9.40 -39.61 -52.62
C ARG A 225 8.21 -39.07 -51.84
N LYS A 226 7.60 -39.87 -50.95
CA LYS A 226 6.48 -39.41 -50.12
C LYS A 226 6.87 -38.27 -49.18
N ILE A 227 8.09 -38.31 -48.63
CA ILE A 227 8.61 -37.23 -47.80
C ILE A 227 8.79 -35.97 -48.65
N GLU A 228 9.44 -36.07 -49.81
CA GLU A 228 9.64 -34.94 -50.71
C GLU A 228 8.31 -34.31 -51.16
N GLU A 229 7.33 -35.14 -51.56
CA GLU A 229 5.98 -34.69 -51.89
C GLU A 229 5.29 -33.99 -50.71
N GLY A 230 5.39 -34.57 -49.51
CA GLY A 230 4.86 -33.98 -48.28
C GLY A 230 5.51 -32.64 -47.96
N THR A 231 6.82 -32.53 -48.14
CA THR A 231 7.55 -31.26 -47.92
C THR A 231 7.17 -30.19 -48.93
N LYS A 232 6.99 -30.55 -50.21
CA LYS A 232 6.54 -29.61 -51.24
C LYS A 232 5.13 -29.10 -50.98
N ALA A 233 4.19 -30.00 -50.68
CA ALA A 233 2.81 -29.62 -50.35
C ALA A 233 2.74 -28.75 -49.09
N LEU A 234 3.63 -28.95 -48.12
CA LEU A 234 3.71 -28.11 -46.94
C LEU A 234 4.27 -26.72 -47.26
N MET A 235 5.30 -26.64 -48.11
CA MET A 235 5.86 -25.36 -48.57
C MET A 235 4.82 -24.54 -49.33
N GLU A 236 4.06 -25.15 -50.23
CA GLU A 236 2.98 -24.44 -50.97
C GLU A 236 1.90 -23.90 -50.02
N LYS A 237 1.50 -24.69 -49.01
CA LYS A 237 0.56 -24.22 -47.98
C LYS A 237 1.13 -23.06 -47.15
N PHE A 238 2.44 -23.06 -46.93
CA PHE A 238 3.11 -21.99 -46.21
C PHE A 238 3.14 -20.70 -47.04
N GLU A 239 3.53 -20.79 -48.31
CA GLU A 239 3.53 -19.66 -49.25
C GLU A 239 2.13 -19.05 -49.43
N MET A 240 1.09 -19.88 -49.54
CA MET A 240 -0.30 -19.40 -49.59
C MET A 240 -0.67 -18.58 -48.35
N LYS A 241 -0.35 -19.06 -47.15
CA LYS A 241 -0.64 -18.33 -45.90
C LYS A 241 0.13 -17.03 -45.80
N LEU A 242 1.36 -17.00 -46.30
CA LEU A 242 2.21 -15.81 -46.27
C LEU A 242 1.63 -14.72 -47.19
N ASN A 243 1.24 -15.10 -48.41
CA ASN A 243 0.57 -14.19 -49.34
C ASN A 243 -0.78 -13.68 -48.81
N GLU A 244 -1.57 -14.53 -48.12
CA GLU A 244 -2.82 -14.11 -47.47
C GLU A 244 -2.57 -13.09 -46.35
N GLN A 245 -1.53 -13.30 -45.53
CA GLN A 245 -1.13 -12.35 -44.50
C GLN A 245 -0.67 -11.03 -45.10
N ASP A 246 0.17 -11.05 -46.14
CA ASP A 246 0.67 -9.84 -46.79
C ASP A 246 -0.46 -9.02 -47.42
N ALA A 247 -1.42 -9.68 -48.08
CA ALA A 247 -2.62 -9.01 -48.60
C ALA A 247 -3.47 -8.37 -47.49
N ARG A 248 -3.61 -9.06 -46.35
CA ARG A 248 -4.32 -8.53 -45.18
C ARG A 248 -3.60 -7.33 -44.58
N PHE A 249 -2.27 -7.35 -44.49
CA PHE A 249 -1.47 -6.22 -44.02
C PHE A 249 -1.55 -5.03 -44.98
N ALA A 250 -1.48 -5.25 -46.30
CA ALA A 250 -1.63 -4.18 -47.28
C ALA A 250 -3.00 -3.49 -47.21
N ALA A 251 -4.08 -4.27 -47.04
CA ALA A 251 -5.43 -3.73 -46.87
C ALA A 251 -5.63 -2.95 -45.54
N ALA A 252 -4.87 -3.29 -44.49
CA ALA A 252 -4.90 -2.57 -43.22
C ALA A 252 -4.14 -1.22 -43.30
N LEU A 253 -3.12 -1.11 -44.17
CA LEU A 253 -2.36 0.11 -44.38
C LEU A 253 -3.05 1.12 -45.33
N SER A 254 -4.08 0.70 -46.07
CA SER A 254 -4.83 1.56 -47.00
C SER A 254 -6.12 2.18 -46.41
N LYS A 255 -6.34 2.07 -45.10
CA LYS A 255 -7.42 2.73 -44.35
C LYS A 255 -6.83 3.80 -43.43
#